data_AF-A0A3D3G474-F1
#
_entry.id   AF-A0A3D3G474-F1
#
_cell.length_a   1.000
_cell.length_b   1.000
_cell.length_c   1.000
_cell.angle_alpha   90.00
_cell.angle_beta   90.00
_cell.angle_gamma   90.00
#
_symmetry.space_group_name_H-M   'P 1'
#
loop_
_entity.id
_entity.type
_entity.pdbx_description
1 polymer ?
#
loop_
_entity_poly.entity_id
_entity_poly.type
_entity_poly.pdbx_seq_one_letter_code
_entity_poly.pdbx_strand_id
1 'polypeptide(L)'
;MIPLKSYQPCIFMSLPKSTRKYIRREKARIRREVSDSAEQKKRIEELLQKFVKKEEKQPAGPETKKSVPSAKKKQELVTPIKE
;
A
#
# COMPACT_ATOMS: atom_id res chain seq x y z
N MET A 1 14.41 -4.58 -12.81
CA MET A 1 13.16 -3.89 -13.20
C MET A 1 12.02 -4.43 -12.36
N ILE A 2 11.35 -3.59 -11.57
CA ILE A 2 10.16 -4.01 -10.80
C ILE A 2 9.00 -4.14 -11.80
N PRO A 3 8.31 -5.29 -11.90
CA PRO A 3 7.25 -5.49 -12.88
C PRO A 3 6.05 -4.58 -12.57
N LEU A 4 5.55 -3.89 -13.60
CA LEU A 4 4.37 -3.00 -13.57
C LEU A 4 3.05 -3.71 -13.19
N LYS A 5 3.09 -4.99 -12.82
CA LYS A 5 1.94 -5.83 -12.44
C LYS A 5 1.23 -5.39 -11.14
N SER A 6 1.73 -4.38 -10.43
CA SER A 6 1.06 -3.78 -9.26
C SER A 6 0.27 -2.51 -9.58
N TYR A 7 0.13 -2.12 -10.86
CA TYR A 7 -0.81 -1.08 -11.24
C TYR A 7 -2.24 -1.63 -11.13
N GLN A 8 -2.82 -1.50 -9.94
CA GLN A 8 -4.26 -1.63 -9.74
C GLN A 8 -4.95 -0.78 -10.82
N PRO A 9 -5.67 -1.37 -11.79
CA PRO A 9 -6.35 -0.61 -12.83
C PRO A 9 -7.30 0.36 -12.12
N CYS A 10 -7.05 1.63 -12.41
CA CYS A 10 -7.48 2.76 -11.62
C CYS A 10 -9.00 2.76 -11.36
N ILE A 11 -9.36 2.56 -10.09
CA ILE A 11 -10.68 2.86 -9.46
C ILE A 11 -11.22 4.23 -9.90
N PHE A 12 -10.33 5.12 -10.37
CA PHE A 12 -10.63 6.46 -10.85
C PHE A 12 -11.29 6.55 -12.23
N MET A 13 -11.33 5.49 -13.03
CA MET A 13 -11.88 5.55 -14.40
C MET A 13 -13.38 5.89 -14.41
N SER A 14 -14.13 5.45 -13.39
CA SER A 14 -15.55 5.75 -13.22
C SER A 14 -15.84 7.14 -12.62
N LEU A 15 -14.85 7.80 -12.02
CA LEU A 15 -15.05 9.12 -11.42
C LEU A 15 -15.01 10.25 -12.46
N PRO A 16 -15.77 11.36 -12.26
CA PRO A 16 -15.68 12.55 -13.10
C PRO A 16 -14.25 13.11 -13.20
N LYS A 17 -13.95 13.77 -14.34
CA LYS A 17 -12.63 14.37 -14.62
C LYS A 17 -12.17 15.34 -13.52
N SER A 18 -13.10 16.14 -13.00
CA SER A 18 -12.86 17.09 -11.89
C SER A 18 -12.41 16.36 -10.62
N THR A 19 -13.13 15.31 -10.22
CA THR A 19 -12.82 14.47 -9.06
C THR A 19 -11.45 13.80 -9.20
N ARG A 20 -11.13 13.25 -10.37
CA ARG A 20 -9.78 12.70 -10.64
C ARG A 20 -8.68 13.74 -10.50
N LYS A 21 -8.91 14.96 -11.01
CA LYS A 21 -7.95 16.06 -10.92
C LYS A 21 -7.72 16.47 -9.46
N TYR A 22 -8.79 16.53 -8.67
CA TYR A 22 -8.72 16.79 -7.23
C TYR A 22 -7.90 15.73 -6.49
N ILE A 23 -8.25 14.44 -6.65
CA ILE A 23 -7.56 13.33 -5.97
C ILE A 23 -6.06 13.30 -6.32
N ARG A 24 -5.71 13.58 -7.58
CA ARG A 24 -4.31 13.64 -8.02
C ARG A 24 -3.53 14.78 -7.35
N ARG A 25 -4.15 15.95 -7.19
CA ARG A 25 -3.53 17.10 -6.51
C ARG A 25 -3.32 16.79 -5.02
N GLU A 26 -4.34 16.23 -4.35
CA GLU A 26 -4.22 15.90 -2.93
C GLU A 26 -3.21 14.79 -2.65
N LYS A 27 -3.16 13.73 -3.48
CA LYS A 27 -2.09 12.72 -3.37
C LYS A 27 -0.70 13.34 -3.48
N ALA A 28 -0.51 14.29 -4.40
CA ALA A 28 0.77 14.99 -4.57
C ALA A 28 1.08 15.90 -3.38
N ARG A 29 0.06 16.56 -2.81
CA ARG A 29 0.19 17.37 -1.59
C ARG A 29 0.61 16.52 -0.39
N ILE A 30 -0.07 15.40 -0.13
CA ILE A 30 0.23 14.47 0.97
C ILE A 30 1.69 13.99 0.90
N ARG A 31 2.18 13.67 -0.30
CA ARG A 31 3.58 13.24 -0.51
C ARG A 31 4.62 14.33 -0.26
N ARG A 32 4.23 15.62 -0.32
CA ARG A 32 5.10 16.76 -0.04
C ARG A 32 5.08 17.14 1.44
N GLU A 33 3.92 17.03 2.08
CA GLU A 33 3.72 17.45 3.48
C GLU A 33 4.14 16.38 4.49
N VAL A 34 4.01 15.10 4.15
CA VAL A 34 4.27 13.98 5.06
C VAL A 34 5.51 13.23 4.58
N SER A 35 6.55 13.15 5.41
CA SER A 35 7.77 12.39 5.09
C SER A 35 7.58 10.88 5.30
N ASP A 36 6.79 10.48 6.30
CA ASP A 36 6.55 9.07 6.60
C ASP A 36 5.65 8.39 5.57
N SER A 37 6.18 7.34 4.95
CA SER A 37 5.49 6.52 3.95
C SER A 37 4.24 5.81 4.49
N ALA A 38 4.20 5.45 5.78
CA ALA A 38 3.04 4.77 6.37
C ALA A 38 1.88 5.75 6.55
N GLU A 39 2.17 6.95 7.07
CA GLU A 39 1.18 8.02 7.21
C GLU A 39 0.68 8.54 5.86
N GLN A 40 1.55 8.65 4.85
CA GLN A 40 1.14 8.96 3.47
C GLN A 40 0.08 7.98 2.97
N LYS A 41 0.28 6.66 3.17
CA LYS A 41 -0.67 5.63 2.72
C LYS A 41 -2.01 5.77 3.41
N LYS A 42 -2.05 5.96 4.74
CA LYS A 42 -3.29 6.14 5.51
C LYS A 42 -4.10 7.33 5.00
N ARG A 43 -3.48 8.50 4.87
CA ARG A 43 -4.15 9.72 4.39
C ARG A 43 -4.66 9.58 2.96
N ILE A 44 -3.89 8.91 2.10
CA ILE A 44 -4.33 8.62 0.73
C ILE A 44 -5.53 7.68 0.74
N GLU A 45 -5.51 6.63 1.55
CA GLU A 45 -6.61 5.66 1.64
C GLU A 45 -7.91 6.32 2.14
N GLU A 46 -7.83 7.15 3.17
CA GLU A 46 -8.96 7.96 3.66
C GLU A 46 -9.52 8.89 2.58
N LEU A 47 -8.64 9.57 1.84
CA LEU A 47 -9.04 10.41 0.71
C LEU A 47 -9.82 9.60 -0.32
N LEU A 48 -9.36 8.40 -0.65
CA LEU A 48 -10.03 7.53 -1.62
C LEU A 48 -11.37 7.00 -1.12
N GLN A 49 -11.44 6.60 0.14
CA GLN A 49 -12.68 6.13 0.75
C GLN A 49 -13.78 7.19 0.68
N LYS A 50 -13.47 8.49 0.83
CA LYS A 50 -14.46 9.58 0.69
C LYS A 50 -15.14 9.63 -0.69
N PHE A 51 -14.45 9.17 -1.74
CA PHE A 51 -14.99 9.17 -3.10
C PHE A 51 -15.56 7.81 -3.53
N VAL A 52 -15.15 6.73 -2.89
CA VAL A 52 -15.62 5.36 -3.20
C VAL A 52 -16.81 4.94 -2.32
N LYS A 53 -16.89 5.37 -1.06
CA LYS A 53 -17.94 4.95 -0.09
C LYS A 53 -19.35 5.48 -0.36
N LYS A 54 -19.65 6.01 -1.55
CA LYS A 54 -21.04 6.37 -1.88
C LYS A 54 -21.93 5.16 -2.21
N GLU A 55 -21.36 3.97 -2.43
CA GLU A 55 -22.17 2.81 -2.86
C GLU A 55 -22.33 1.70 -1.82
N GLU A 56 -21.50 1.61 -0.78
CA GLU A 56 -21.62 0.51 0.20
C GLU A 56 -21.45 0.98 1.64
N LYS A 57 -22.59 1.14 2.33
CA LYS A 57 -22.61 0.86 3.77
C LYS A 57 -22.25 -0.62 3.92
N GLN A 58 -21.04 -0.92 4.42
CA GLN A 58 -20.69 -1.91 5.46
C GLN A 58 -19.14 -2.02 5.53
N PRO A 59 -18.55 -2.20 6.73
CA PRO A 59 -17.10 -2.16 6.94
C PRO A 59 -16.45 -3.53 6.68
N ALA A 60 -15.67 -3.64 5.60
CA ALA A 60 -14.74 -4.73 5.40
C ALA A 60 -13.30 -4.19 5.39
N GLY A 61 -12.77 -3.90 6.58
CA GLY A 61 -11.32 -3.79 6.74
C GLY A 61 -10.71 -5.19 6.64
N PRO A 62 -9.65 -5.41 5.85
CA PRO A 62 -8.86 -6.61 6.02
C PRO A 62 -7.91 -6.38 7.18
N GLU A 63 -8.32 -6.79 8.38
CA GLU A 63 -7.35 -7.37 9.30
C GLU A 63 -6.79 -8.63 8.62
N THR A 64 -5.55 -8.56 8.15
CA THR A 64 -4.70 -9.76 8.09
C THR A 64 -3.27 -9.35 8.40
N LYS A 65 -2.97 -9.51 9.68
CA LYS A 65 -1.69 -9.92 10.23
C LYS A 65 -0.96 -10.81 9.21
N LYS A 66 0.18 -10.36 8.68
CA LYS A 66 1.25 -11.31 8.36
C LYS A 66 1.98 -11.56 9.67
N SER A 67 1.46 -12.51 10.44
CA SER A 67 2.31 -13.39 11.21
C SER A 67 3.40 -13.87 10.26
N VAL A 68 4.64 -13.46 10.49
CA VAL A 68 5.78 -14.17 9.91
C VAL A 68 5.80 -15.53 10.61
N PRO A 69 5.61 -16.66 9.90
CA PRO A 69 5.89 -17.95 10.51
C PRO A 69 7.40 -18.03 10.72
N SER A 70 7.79 -18.19 11.99
CA SER A 70 9.08 -18.71 12.43
C SER A 70 9.51 -19.89 11.54
N ALA A 71 10.50 -19.64 10.69
CA ALA A 71 11.20 -20.68 9.93
C ALA A 71 12.61 -20.83 10.51
N LYS A 72 12.69 -21.71 11.51
CA LYS A 72 13.80 -22.61 11.87
C LYS A 72 15.22 -22.17 11.50
N LYS A 73 15.97 -21.85 12.55
CA LYS A 73 17.40 -22.12 12.76
C LYS A 73 17.89 -23.32 11.91
N LYS A 74 18.79 -23.06 10.96
CA LYS A 74 19.78 -24.04 10.50
C LYS A 74 21.15 -23.52 10.90
N GLN A 75 21.67 -24.08 11.99
CA GLN A 75 23.11 -24.15 12.24
C GLN A 75 23.60 -25.34 11.44
N GLU A 76 24.64 -25.15 10.63
CA GLU A 76 25.56 -26.17 10.08
C GLU A 76 26.44 -25.43 9.05
N LEU A 77 27.76 -25.57 8.97
CA LEU A 77 28.76 -26.24 9.81
C LEU A 77 30.08 -25.59 9.36
N VAL A 78 30.95 -25.20 10.29
CA VAL A 78 32.32 -24.76 9.99
C VAL A 78 33.05 -25.96 9.39
N THR A 79 33.60 -25.82 8.18
CA THR A 79 34.57 -26.79 7.66
C THR A 79 35.98 -26.25 7.96
N PRO A 80 36.88 -27.06 8.54
CA PRO A 80 38.23 -26.63 8.86
C PRO A 80 39.07 -26.51 7.59
N ILE A 81 39.77 -25.38 7.46
CA ILE A 81 40.88 -25.19 6.54
C ILE A 81 41.97 -26.17 6.99
N LYS A 82 42.35 -27.12 6.13
CA LYS A 82 43.57 -27.90 6.31
C LYS A 82 44.75 -27.01 5.88
N GLU A 83 45.71 -26.85 6.78
CA GLU A 83 47.04 -26.29 6.50
C GLU A 83 47.88 -27.25 5.67
#